data_AF-A0A0M9E4I0-F1
#
_entry.id   AF-A0A0M9E4I0-F1
#
_cell.length_a   1.000
_cell.length_b   1.000
_cell.length_c   1.000
_cell.angle_alpha   90.00
_cell.angle_beta   90.00
_cell.angle_gamma   90.00
#
_symmetry.space_group_name_H-M   'P 1'
#
loop_
_entity.id
_entity.type
_entity.pdbx_description
1 polymer ?
#
loop_
_entity_poly.entity_id
_entity_poly.type
_entity_poly.pdbx_seq_one_letter_code
_entity_poly.pdbx_strand_id
1 'polypeptide(L)'
;MSTSASNINYLNEKAVHQLVAAHRQRTDEPLVLVIRYNYDDPNDNIYLLEVLDQFPGSDDEELLPIQFGQSANLIITGDLHLVLGSPAQVQAAIKRRDSVMKDVFRDGKIIFEDGSPQALKLKSELRL
;
A
#
# COMPACT_ATOMS: atom_id res chain seq x y z
N MET A 1 -12.80 12.12 -23.02
CA MET A 1 -12.09 11.09 -22.24
C MET A 1 -12.88 9.79 -22.38
N SER A 2 -12.26 8.76 -22.93
CA SER A 2 -12.93 7.53 -23.38
C SER A 2 -13.39 6.66 -22.20
N THR A 3 -14.57 6.07 -22.34
CA THR A 3 -15.23 5.11 -21.43
C THR A 3 -14.32 3.97 -20.96
N SER A 4 -13.29 3.62 -21.74
CA SER A 4 -12.32 2.56 -21.41
C SER A 4 -11.40 2.91 -20.23
N ALA A 5 -10.87 4.14 -20.14
CA ALA A 5 -9.99 4.54 -19.04
C ALA A 5 -10.76 4.65 -17.70
N SER A 6 -12.01 5.10 -17.76
CA SER A 6 -12.91 5.11 -16.61
C SER A 6 -13.22 3.70 -16.09
N ASN A 7 -13.33 2.71 -16.98
CA ASN A 7 -13.55 1.32 -16.61
C ASN A 7 -12.32 0.67 -15.96
N ILE A 8 -11.11 0.95 -16.47
CA ILE A 8 -9.85 0.42 -15.89
C ILE A 8 -9.67 0.94 -14.46
N ASN A 9 -9.80 2.25 -14.26
CA ASN A 9 -9.70 2.85 -12.94
C ASN A 9 -10.72 2.24 -11.98
N TYR A 10 -11.97 2.05 -12.42
CA TYR A 10 -13.00 1.40 -11.60
C TYR A 10 -12.63 -0.03 -11.19
N LEU A 11 -12.09 -0.84 -12.10
CA LEU A 11 -11.67 -2.22 -11.79
C LEU A 11 -10.51 -2.24 -10.79
N ASN A 12 -9.50 -1.40 -10.99
CA ASN A 12 -8.35 -1.31 -10.08
C ASN A 12 -8.76 -0.80 -8.69
N GLU A 13 -9.62 0.22 -8.59
CA GLU A 13 -10.17 0.65 -7.29
C GLU A 13 -10.94 -0.47 -6.58
N LYS A 14 -11.76 -1.22 -7.33
CA LYS A 14 -12.51 -2.34 -6.77
C LYS A 14 -11.57 -3.44 -6.27
N ALA A 15 -10.52 -3.75 -7.01
CA ALA A 15 -9.50 -4.73 -6.62
C ALA A 15 -8.76 -4.30 -5.34
N VAL A 16 -8.32 -3.04 -5.27
CA VAL A 16 -7.68 -2.49 -4.06
C VAL A 16 -8.60 -2.62 -2.85
N HIS A 17 -9.87 -2.25 -2.97
CA HIS A 17 -10.83 -2.37 -1.87
C HIS A 17 -11.05 -3.83 -1.44
N GLN A 18 -11.07 -4.78 -2.38
CA GLN A 18 -11.18 -6.21 -2.09
C GLN A 18 -9.95 -6.73 -1.34
N LEU A 19 -8.74 -6.34 -1.77
CA LEU A 19 -7.49 -6.72 -1.11
C LEU A 19 -7.45 -6.19 0.33
N VAL A 20 -7.70 -4.89 0.51
CA VAL A 20 -7.75 -4.26 1.83
C VAL A 20 -8.79 -4.93 2.72
N ALA A 21 -9.99 -5.22 2.21
CA ALA A 21 -11.03 -5.89 2.97
C ALA A 21 -10.61 -7.30 3.42
N ALA A 22 -9.88 -8.04 2.58
CA ALA A 22 -9.36 -9.36 2.93
C ALA A 22 -8.26 -9.27 4.01
N HIS A 23 -7.30 -8.35 3.86
CA HIS A 23 -6.20 -8.18 4.81
C HIS A 23 -6.68 -7.69 6.18
N ARG A 24 -7.72 -6.86 6.23
CA ARG A 24 -8.36 -6.44 7.49
C ARG A 24 -8.95 -7.59 8.32
N GLN A 25 -9.22 -8.74 7.70
CA GLN A 25 -9.78 -9.90 8.40
C GLN A 25 -8.69 -10.78 9.03
N ARG A 26 -7.41 -10.50 8.75
CA ARG A 26 -6.28 -11.22 9.35
C ARG A 26 -6.06 -10.76 10.79
N THR A 27 -5.76 -11.72 11.66
CA THR A 27 -5.55 -11.50 13.10
C THR A 27 -4.10 -11.71 13.53
N ASP A 28 -3.33 -12.43 12.72
CA ASP A 28 -1.92 -12.74 12.92
C ASP A 28 -1.00 -11.57 12.57
N GLU A 29 -1.35 -10.83 11.51
CA GLU A 29 -0.65 -9.63 11.05
C GLU A 29 -1.71 -8.53 10.81
N PRO A 30 -2.22 -7.88 11.88
CA PRO A 30 -3.31 -6.92 11.76
C PRO A 30 -2.93 -5.74 10.86
N LEU A 31 -3.81 -5.37 9.94
CA LEU A 31 -3.59 -4.22 9.06
C LEU A 31 -3.74 -2.90 9.82
N VAL A 32 -2.70 -2.07 9.79
CA VAL A 32 -2.66 -0.77 10.48
C VAL A 32 -2.98 0.38 9.52
N LEU A 33 -2.32 0.39 8.35
CA LEU A 33 -2.39 1.48 7.38
C LEU A 33 -2.16 0.95 5.97
N VAL A 34 -2.93 1.43 4.99
CA VAL A 34 -2.66 1.18 3.56
C VAL A 34 -2.63 2.50 2.81
N ILE A 35 -1.55 2.69 2.06
CA ILE A 35 -1.35 3.86 1.21
C ILE A 35 -1.20 3.39 -0.22
N ARG A 36 -2.02 3.96 -1.10
CA ARG A 36 -1.82 3.82 -2.54
C ARG A 36 -1.04 5.01 -3.07
N TYR A 37 -0.12 4.75 -3.99
CA TYR A 37 0.76 5.77 -4.59
C TYR A 37 0.99 5.44 -6.06
N ASN A 38 1.72 6.31 -6.76
CA ASN A 38 2.04 6.19 -8.19
C ASN A 38 0.80 5.97 -9.08
N TYR A 39 -0.18 6.87 -8.96
CA TYR A 39 -1.48 6.74 -9.63
C TYR A 39 -1.43 6.86 -11.16
N ASP A 40 -0.44 7.60 -11.66
CA ASP A 40 -0.27 7.89 -13.08
C ASP A 40 0.63 6.87 -13.80
N ASP A 41 0.76 5.65 -13.26
CA ASP A 41 1.57 4.61 -13.89
C ASP A 41 1.04 4.26 -15.29
N PRO A 42 1.88 4.33 -16.34
CA PRO A 42 1.43 4.16 -17.72
C PRO A 42 1.04 2.71 -18.07
N ASN A 43 1.31 1.74 -17.20
CA ASN A 43 0.98 0.33 -17.42
C ASN A 43 -0.23 -0.11 -16.58
N ASP A 44 -0.95 0.84 -15.98
CA ASP A 44 -2.09 0.59 -15.09
C ASP A 44 -1.73 -0.30 -13.88
N ASN A 45 -0.46 -0.29 -13.46
CA ASN A 45 0.01 -1.00 -12.28
C ASN A 45 -0.59 -0.39 -11.01
N ILE A 46 -0.76 -1.22 -9.99
CA ILE A 46 -1.25 -0.82 -8.67
C ILE A 46 -0.08 -0.87 -7.69
N TYR A 47 0.23 0.24 -7.03
CA TYR A 47 1.26 0.33 -6.00
C TYR A 47 0.64 0.59 -4.64
N LEU A 48 0.86 -0.31 -3.68
CA LEU A 48 0.40 -0.18 -2.31
C LEU A 48 1.57 -0.32 -1.34
N LEU A 49 1.56 0.51 -0.30
CA LEU A 49 2.31 0.29 0.92
C LEU A 49 1.32 -0.21 1.97
N GLU A 50 1.51 -1.42 2.47
CA GLU A 50 0.74 -1.95 3.59
C GLU A 50 1.61 -1.98 4.84
N VAL A 51 1.08 -1.37 5.90
CA VAL A 51 1.67 -1.40 7.22
C VAL A 51 0.90 -2.40 8.06
N LEU A 52 1.60 -3.43 8.49
CA LEU A 52 1.05 -4.55 9.25
C LEU A 52 1.64 -4.52 10.66
N ASP A 53 0.79 -4.59 11.69
CA ASP A 53 1.27 -4.83 13.04
C ASP A 53 1.83 -6.25 13.12
N GLN A 54 2.86 -6.43 13.95
CA GLN A 54 3.56 -7.71 14.12
C GLN A 54 4.18 -8.29 12.84
N PHE A 55 4.38 -7.48 11.80
CA PHE A 55 5.10 -7.90 10.60
C PHE A 55 6.51 -8.39 10.96
N PRO A 56 6.95 -9.56 10.45
CA PRO A 56 8.22 -10.15 10.84
C PRO A 56 9.43 -9.32 10.36
N GLY A 57 10.54 -9.46 11.09
CA GLY A 57 11.81 -8.79 10.77
C GLY A 57 12.27 -7.84 11.88
N SER A 58 13.43 -7.25 11.69
CA SER A 58 13.95 -6.23 12.61
C SER A 58 13.42 -4.83 12.26
N ASP A 59 13.33 -3.94 13.26
CA ASP A 59 12.82 -2.57 13.09
C ASP A 59 13.60 -1.75 12.06
N ASP A 60 14.89 -2.04 11.88
CA ASP A 60 15.78 -1.35 10.95
C ASP A 60 15.91 -2.05 9.59
N GLU A 61 15.19 -3.15 9.38
CA GLU A 61 15.20 -3.87 8.11
C GLU A 61 14.59 -3.03 6.97
N GLU A 62 14.87 -3.42 5.73
CA GLU A 62 14.24 -2.84 4.56
C GLU A 62 12.77 -3.30 4.47
N LEU A 63 11.92 -2.45 3.88
CA LEU A 63 10.55 -2.84 3.57
C LEU A 63 10.57 -3.98 2.54
N LEU A 64 9.65 -4.93 2.66
CA LEU A 64 9.59 -6.10 1.79
C LEU A 64 8.79 -5.78 0.52
N PRO A 65 9.41 -5.70 -0.68
CA PRO A 65 8.67 -5.59 -1.93
C PRO A 65 8.19 -6.97 -2.40
N ILE A 66 6.92 -7.04 -2.81
CA ILE A 66 6.31 -8.21 -3.43
C ILE A 66 5.56 -7.76 -4.68
N GLN A 67 5.67 -8.53 -5.75
CA GLN A 67 4.96 -8.28 -7.00
C GLN A 67 4.06 -9.48 -7.32
N PHE A 68 2.82 -9.18 -7.65
CA PHE A 68 1.86 -10.16 -8.15
C PHE A 68 1.41 -9.74 -9.53
N GLY A 69 1.47 -10.68 -10.47
CA GLY A 69 0.82 -10.51 -11.77
C GLY A 69 -0.70 -10.65 -11.67
N GLN A 70 -1.36 -10.60 -12.82
CA GLN A 70 -2.79 -10.82 -12.93
C GLN A 70 -3.21 -12.18 -12.33
N SER A 71 -4.32 -12.19 -11.58
CA SER A 71 -4.88 -13.43 -11.00
C SER A 71 -6.37 -13.57 -11.28
N ALA A 72 -6.88 -14.80 -11.28
CA ALA A 72 -8.31 -15.08 -11.44
C ALA A 72 -9.16 -14.57 -10.24
N ASN A 73 -8.54 -14.40 -9.07
CA ASN A 73 -9.22 -13.99 -7.84
C ASN A 73 -9.24 -12.46 -7.67
N LEU A 74 -8.34 -11.74 -8.34
CA LEU A 74 -8.21 -10.30 -8.28
C LEU A 74 -8.09 -9.76 -9.71
N ILE A 75 -9.18 -9.17 -10.19
CA ILE A 75 -9.25 -8.63 -11.56
C ILE A 75 -8.53 -7.27 -11.58
N ILE A 76 -7.27 -7.28 -12.01
CA ILE A 76 -6.41 -6.10 -12.21
C ILE A 76 -5.92 -6.08 -13.66
N THR A 77 -5.69 -4.88 -14.20
CA THR A 77 -5.25 -4.69 -15.58
C THR A 77 -3.72 -4.72 -15.72
N GLY A 78 -3.00 -4.16 -14.76
CA GLY A 78 -1.54 -4.25 -14.63
C GLY A 78 -1.10 -5.23 -13.53
N ASP A 79 0.10 -5.02 -13.01
CA ASP A 79 0.65 -5.75 -11.87
C ASP A 79 0.30 -5.07 -10.54
N LEU A 80 0.22 -5.87 -9.48
CA LEU A 80 0.11 -5.41 -8.11
C LEU A 80 1.49 -5.42 -7.45
N HIS A 81 2.00 -4.24 -7.14
CA HIS A 81 3.21 -4.03 -6.35
C HIS A 81 2.81 -3.73 -4.90
N LEU A 82 3.08 -4.67 -4.01
CA LEU A 82 2.95 -4.48 -2.57
C LEU A 82 4.31 -4.19 -1.96
N VAL A 83 4.37 -3.19 -1.09
CA VAL A 83 5.49 -3.00 -0.18
C VAL A 83 4.95 -3.20 1.22
N LEU A 84 5.54 -4.12 1.97
CA LEU A 84 5.08 -4.51 3.29
C LEU A 84 6.10 -4.10 4.35
N GLY A 85 5.62 -3.74 5.54
CA GLY A 85 6.47 -3.52 6.69
C GLY A 85 5.70 -3.28 7.98
N SER A 86 6.42 -3.37 9.10
CA SER A 86 5.92 -2.95 10.41
C SER A 86 5.89 -1.43 10.53
N PRO A 87 5.14 -0.86 11.51
CA PRO A 87 5.23 0.57 11.80
C PRO A 87 6.67 1.04 12.01
N ALA A 88 7.51 0.29 12.73
CA ALA A 88 8.89 0.66 12.99
C ALA A 88 9.74 0.67 11.71
N GLN A 89 9.58 -0.33 10.84
CA GLN A 89 10.29 -0.40 9.56
C GLN A 89 9.92 0.76 8.63
N VAL A 90 8.65 1.17 8.60
CA VAL A 90 8.22 2.36 7.83
C VAL A 90 8.88 3.62 8.39
N GLN A 91 8.96 3.76 9.71
CA GLN A 91 9.66 4.89 10.34
C GLN A 91 11.15 4.90 10.00
N ALA A 92 11.79 3.73 9.99
CA ALA A 92 13.18 3.58 9.58
C ALA A 92 13.37 3.96 8.11
N ALA A 93 12.49 3.49 7.21
CA ALA A 93 12.51 3.81 5.79
C ALA A 93 12.35 5.31 5.51
N ILE A 94 11.48 6.00 6.26
CA ILE A 94 11.33 7.47 6.20
C ILE A 94 12.66 8.16 6.56
N LYS A 95 13.30 7.74 7.66
CA LYS A 95 14.57 8.34 8.13
C LYS A 95 15.71 8.11 7.13
N ARG A 96 15.79 6.91 6.55
CA ARG A 96 16.78 6.53 5.54
C ARG A 96 16.52 7.15 4.17
N ARG A 97 15.30 7.64 3.93
CA ARG A 97 14.83 8.19 2.65
C ARG A 97 14.85 7.15 1.53
N ASP A 98 14.37 5.96 1.86
CA ASP A 98 14.24 4.84 0.93
C ASP A 98 13.43 5.27 -0.30
N SER A 99 13.72 4.69 -1.48
CA SER A 99 13.16 5.12 -2.76
C SER A 99 11.63 5.12 -2.76
N VAL A 100 11.01 4.07 -2.23
CA VAL A 100 9.55 3.92 -2.13
C VAL A 100 8.90 5.07 -1.35
N MET A 101 9.57 5.61 -0.32
CA MET A 101 9.03 6.73 0.44
C MET A 101 8.93 7.99 -0.41
N LYS A 102 9.80 8.17 -1.41
CA LYS A 102 9.73 9.32 -2.32
C LYS A 102 8.44 9.33 -3.13
N ASP A 103 8.00 8.17 -3.59
CA ASP A 103 6.75 8.03 -4.34
C ASP A 103 5.55 8.21 -3.41
N VAL A 104 5.59 7.59 -2.22
CA VAL A 104 4.56 7.79 -1.18
C VAL A 104 4.40 9.27 -0.79
N PHE A 105 5.50 10.01 -0.62
CA PHE A 105 5.45 11.45 -0.33
C PHE A 105 4.97 12.30 -1.51
N ARG A 106 5.12 11.82 -2.74
CA ARG A 106 4.76 12.58 -3.95
C ARG A 106 3.25 12.58 -4.16
N ASP A 107 2.62 11.42 -4.11
CA ASP A 107 1.21 11.25 -4.49
C ASP A 107 0.47 10.21 -3.64
N GLY A 108 1.03 9.80 -2.50
CA GLY A 108 0.41 8.84 -1.60
C GLY A 108 -0.97 9.30 -1.12
N LYS A 109 -1.90 8.36 -1.03
CA LYS A 109 -3.22 8.56 -0.44
C LYS A 109 -3.60 7.36 0.41
N ILE A 110 -4.05 7.66 1.63
CA ILE A 110 -4.53 6.64 2.56
C ILE A 110 -5.83 6.05 2.02
N ILE A 111 -5.83 4.73 1.82
CA ILE A 111 -7.01 3.95 1.43
C ILE A 111 -7.63 3.27 2.65
N PHE A 112 -6.83 2.98 3.67
CA PHE A 112 -7.28 2.42 4.93
C PHE A 112 -6.39 2.86 6.10
N GLU A 113 -7.00 3.13 7.25
CA GLU A 113 -6.35 3.29 8.55
C GLU A 113 -7.21 2.60 9.61
N ASP A 114 -6.60 1.96 10.60
CA ASP A 114 -7.32 1.26 11.69
C ASP A 114 -7.69 2.18 12.86
N GLY A 115 -7.21 3.42 12.87
CA GLY A 115 -7.43 4.42 13.92
C GLY A 115 -6.53 4.25 15.15
N SER A 116 -5.59 3.30 15.14
CA SER A 116 -4.63 3.10 16.22
C SER A 116 -3.69 4.30 16.39
N PRO A 117 -3.11 4.51 17.59
CA PRO A 117 -2.09 5.54 17.80
C PRO A 117 -0.90 5.41 16.85
N GLN A 118 -0.56 4.19 16.44
CA GLN A 118 0.51 3.91 15.48
C GLN A 118 0.14 4.41 14.08
N ALA A 119 -1.06 4.11 13.59
CA ALA A 119 -1.55 4.61 12.30
C ALA A 119 -1.57 6.14 12.26
N LEU A 120 -2.08 6.78 13.33
CA LEU A 120 -2.12 8.25 13.42
C LEU A 120 -0.73 8.89 13.43
N LYS A 121 0.23 8.26 14.13
CA LYS A 121 1.62 8.71 14.15
C LYS A 121 2.26 8.61 12.77
N LEU A 122 2.12 7.46 12.10
CA LEU A 122 2.66 7.24 10.77
C LEU A 122 2.08 8.20 9.75
N LYS A 123 0.76 8.41 9.78
CA LYS A 123 0.07 9.40 8.93
C LYS A 123 0.67 10.80 9.09
N SER A 124 0.91 11.23 10.34
CA SER A 124 1.54 12.52 10.61
C SER A 124 2.97 12.61 10.08
N GLU A 125 3.78 11.55 10.23
CA GLU A 125 5.16 11.50 9.72
C GLU A 125 5.23 11.48 8.20
N LEU A 126 4.26 10.81 7.56
CA LEU A 126 4.10 10.73 6.11
C LEU A 126 3.49 12.00 5.50
N ARG A 127 2.91 12.88 6.34
CA ARG A 127 2.21 14.12 5.94
C ARG A 127 1.00 13.86 5.03
N LEU A 128 0.27 12.78 5.30
CA LEU A 128 -0.91 12.33 4.56
C LEU A 128 -2.22 12.49 5.35
#